data_AF-A0A8C5JF80-F1
#
_entry.id   AF-A0A8C5JF80-F1
#
_cell.length_a   1.000
_cell.length_b   1.000
_cell.length_c   1.000
_cell.angle_alpha   90.00
_cell.angle_beta   90.00
_cell.angle_gamma   90.00
#
_symmetry.space_group_name_H-M   'P 1'
#
loop_
_entity.id
_entity.type
_entity.pdbx_description
1 polymer ?
#
loop_
_entity_poly.entity_id
_entity_poly.type
_entity_poly.pdbx_seq_one_letter_code
_entity_poly.pdbx_strand_id
1 'polypeptide(L)'
;KDPNFIFSTRWTPVQERLSCMARNNSIYVVANIGDKKPCDSSDPSCPRDGRYHYNTDVVFDAQGKLVARYHKYNLFLGENQFNYPKEPEAVTFETPFGKFGIFTCFDILFYEPAVVLVSKMQVDTVLFPTAWMNVLPFLTAIEFHSAWAMGMGVNVLAANTHNTSMEMTGSGIYAPTGARAYSYNMKSEDGHLLIAELDAHPRLSPVSPPAVSWNSYALSVDRFSRNGHEFTGIIFEDPFTFTELTKPGGNVTVCQKDLCCHLSYKMAEKRDDEVYVLGAFDGLHVFEGQYYLQVILWRGKKPTKSVITVMLFGRLYERDHLKQDPQPTWLPMIFP
;
A
#
# COMPACT_ATOMS: atom_id res chain seq x y z
N LYS A 1 -32.05 10.83 23.30
CA LYS A 1 -31.00 11.44 24.13
C LYS A 1 -30.09 10.31 24.59
N ASP A 2 -29.03 10.08 23.84
CA ASP A 2 -28.02 9.06 24.09
C ASP A 2 -26.94 9.68 25.00
N PRO A 3 -26.59 9.10 26.16
CA PRO A 3 -25.65 9.69 27.11
C PRO A 3 -24.21 9.80 26.58
N ASN A 4 -23.90 9.21 25.42
CA ASN A 4 -22.55 9.21 24.84
C ASN A 4 -22.21 10.44 23.98
N PHE A 5 -23.15 11.37 23.80
CA PHE A 5 -22.92 12.61 23.05
C PHE A 5 -23.00 13.83 23.96
N ILE A 6 -22.02 13.97 24.85
CA ILE A 6 -21.71 15.27 25.44
C ILE A 6 -20.99 16.06 24.35
N PHE A 7 -21.70 17.00 23.71
CA PHE A 7 -21.07 18.12 23.01
C PHE A 7 -20.32 18.96 24.06
N SER A 8 -19.11 18.54 24.38
CA SER A 8 -18.13 19.42 25.00
C SER A 8 -17.92 20.56 24.02
N THR A 9 -18.17 21.79 24.47
CA THR A 9 -17.85 23.04 23.78
C THR A 9 -16.33 23.19 23.61
N ARG A 10 -15.71 22.31 22.84
CA ARG A 10 -14.35 22.45 22.32
C ARG A 10 -14.50 22.96 20.90
N TRP A 11 -13.96 24.16 20.67
CA TRP A 11 -13.86 24.74 19.35
C TRP A 11 -13.10 23.76 18.43
N THR A 12 -13.80 23.24 17.41
CA THR A 12 -13.29 22.23 16.46
C THR A 12 -13.39 22.75 15.03
N PRO A 13 -12.79 23.92 14.74
CA PRO A 13 -13.04 24.67 13.49
C PRO A 13 -12.66 23.89 12.23
N VAL A 14 -11.65 23.03 12.30
CA VAL A 14 -11.23 22.19 11.17
C VAL A 14 -12.29 21.13 10.85
N GLN A 15 -12.82 20.46 11.88
CA GLN A 15 -13.89 19.46 11.69
C GLN A 15 -15.19 20.12 11.23
N GLU A 16 -15.54 21.28 11.79
CA GLU A 16 -16.70 22.06 11.35
C GLU A 16 -16.58 22.46 9.87
N ARG A 17 -15.40 22.95 9.45
CA ARG A 17 -15.17 23.31 8.05
C ARG A 17 -15.29 22.11 7.12
N LEU A 18 -14.72 20.96 7.48
CA LEU A 18 -14.83 19.72 6.69
C LEU A 18 -16.28 19.23 6.60
N SER A 19 -17.00 19.26 7.72
CA SER A 19 -18.44 18.95 7.79
C SER A 19 -19.26 19.86 6.86
N CYS A 20 -19.03 21.18 6.90
CA CYS A 20 -19.69 22.13 6.02
C CYS A 20 -19.31 21.91 4.55
N MET A 21 -18.06 21.60 4.23
CA MET A 21 -17.63 21.29 2.86
C MET A 21 -18.36 20.05 2.32
N ALA A 22 -18.48 18.99 3.12
CA ALA A 22 -19.20 17.78 2.75
C ALA A 22 -20.69 18.06 2.53
N ARG A 23 -21.35 18.71 3.51
CA ARG A 23 -22.78 19.04 3.47
C ARG A 23 -23.15 19.98 2.33
N ASN A 24 -22.39 21.06 2.13
CA ASN A 24 -22.72 22.07 1.14
C ASN A 24 -22.56 21.57 -0.30
N ASN A 25 -21.71 20.55 -0.51
CA ASN A 25 -21.48 19.95 -1.82
C ASN A 25 -22.13 18.57 -1.99
N SER A 26 -22.86 18.09 -0.97
CA SER A 26 -23.52 16.78 -0.96
C SER A 26 -22.58 15.63 -1.36
N ILE A 27 -21.34 15.66 -0.85
CA ILE A 27 -20.29 14.69 -1.17
C ILE A 27 -19.62 14.18 0.11
N TYR A 28 -19.21 12.92 0.12
CA TYR A 28 -18.36 12.40 1.19
C TYR A 28 -16.99 13.09 1.13
N VAL A 29 -16.47 13.49 2.28
CA VAL A 29 -15.15 14.13 2.40
C VAL A 29 -14.28 13.32 3.33
N VAL A 30 -13.11 12.94 2.84
CA VAL A 30 -12.06 12.23 3.58
C VAL A 30 -10.90 13.19 3.76
N ALA A 31 -10.35 13.29 4.96
CA ALA A 31 -9.19 14.12 5.24
C ALA A 31 -8.33 13.51 6.36
N ASN A 32 -7.04 13.81 6.33
CA ASN A 32 -6.12 13.49 7.41
C ASN A 32 -5.82 14.76 8.24
N ILE A 33 -6.00 14.68 9.56
CA ILE A 33 -5.78 15.76 10.52
C ILE A 33 -5.16 15.20 11.81
N GLY A 34 -4.80 16.07 12.77
CA GLY A 34 -4.34 15.64 14.09
C GLY A 34 -5.50 15.48 15.09
N ASP A 35 -5.50 14.40 15.87
CA ASP A 35 -6.34 14.25 17.07
C ASP A 35 -5.52 14.38 18.34
N LYS A 36 -6.10 15.03 19.36
CA LYS A 36 -5.49 15.21 20.68
C LYS A 36 -6.43 14.68 21.75
N LYS A 37 -5.97 13.72 22.53
CA LYS A 37 -6.70 13.13 23.66
C LYS A 37 -5.98 13.44 24.97
N PRO A 38 -6.48 14.38 25.79
CA PRO A 38 -5.99 14.55 27.16
C PRO A 38 -6.12 13.24 27.94
N CYS A 39 -5.13 12.94 28.78
CA CYS A 39 -5.14 11.81 29.69
C CYS A 39 -4.55 12.23 31.04
N ASP A 40 -4.93 11.51 32.09
CA ASP A 40 -4.50 11.77 33.46
C ASP A 40 -3.56 10.67 33.95
N SER A 41 -2.90 10.89 35.09
CA SER A 41 -1.96 9.93 35.69
C SER A 41 -2.59 8.60 36.12
N SER A 42 -3.92 8.49 36.11
CA SER A 42 -4.63 7.22 36.28
C SER A 42 -4.50 6.28 35.09
N ASP A 43 -4.22 6.82 33.89
CA ASP A 43 -3.89 6.02 32.72
C ASP A 43 -2.37 5.71 32.72
N PRO A 44 -1.96 4.45 32.95
CA PRO A 44 -0.55 4.08 33.04
C PRO A 44 0.21 4.27 31.72
N SER A 45 -0.51 4.38 30.59
CA SER A 45 0.07 4.59 29.26
C SER A 45 0.11 6.06 28.86
N CYS A 46 -0.43 6.97 29.69
CA CYS A 46 -0.49 8.39 29.38
C CYS A 46 0.91 8.98 29.20
N PRO A 47 1.19 9.65 28.06
CA PRO A 47 2.46 10.32 27.84
C PRO A 47 2.74 11.37 28.92
N ARG A 48 4.04 11.64 29.18
CA ARG A 48 4.47 12.56 30.24
C ARG A 48 3.93 13.98 30.09
N ASP A 49 3.55 14.39 28.88
CA ASP A 49 2.96 15.70 28.58
C ASP A 49 1.41 15.72 28.68
N GLY A 50 0.81 14.65 29.23
CA GLY A 50 -0.60 14.60 29.66
C GLY A 50 -1.61 14.40 28.53
N ARG A 51 -1.18 13.88 27.39
CA ARG A 51 -2.05 13.69 26.22
C ARG A 51 -1.47 12.71 25.22
N TYR A 52 -2.36 12.09 24.45
CA TYR A 52 -2.01 11.44 23.21
C TYR A 52 -2.23 12.37 22.02
N HIS A 53 -1.36 12.27 21.02
CA HIS A 53 -1.47 12.89 19.71
C HIS A 53 -1.51 11.82 18.64
N TYR A 54 -2.51 11.83 17.76
CA TYR A 54 -2.64 10.82 16.71
C TYR A 54 -2.64 11.47 15.34
N ASN A 55 -2.03 10.76 14.37
CA ASN A 55 -2.25 10.97 12.95
C ASN A 55 -3.61 10.35 12.61
N THR A 56 -4.56 11.16 12.13
CA THR A 56 -5.98 10.78 12.18
C THR A 56 -6.70 11.05 10.86
N ASP A 57 -7.18 9.99 10.23
CA ASP A 57 -8.14 10.11 9.14
C ASP A 57 -9.56 10.34 9.69
N VAL A 58 -10.32 11.22 9.04
CA VAL A 58 -11.73 11.49 9.33
C VAL A 58 -12.55 11.45 8.05
N VAL A 59 -13.77 10.92 8.16
CA VAL A 59 -14.72 10.86 7.05
C VAL A 59 -16.03 11.54 7.43
N PHE A 60 -16.46 12.49 6.62
CA PHE A 60 -17.77 13.12 6.70
C PHE A 60 -18.66 12.65 5.56
N ASP A 61 -19.90 12.30 5.86
CA ASP A 61 -20.89 11.95 4.83
C ASP A 61 -21.43 13.19 4.09
N ALA A 62 -22.25 12.96 3.06
CA ALA A 62 -22.87 14.01 2.26
C ALA A 62 -23.79 14.96 3.04
N GLN A 63 -24.15 14.65 4.29
CA GLN A 63 -24.91 15.52 5.20
C GLN A 63 -24.00 16.28 6.16
N GLY A 64 -22.68 16.06 6.10
CA GLY A 64 -21.68 16.65 6.98
C GLY A 64 -21.54 15.93 8.31
N LYS A 65 -22.10 14.74 8.49
CA LYS A 65 -21.94 13.96 9.72
C LYS A 65 -20.62 13.21 9.68
N LEU A 66 -19.86 13.25 10.78
CA LEU A 66 -18.67 12.42 10.97
C LEU A 66 -19.09 10.94 11.05
N VAL A 67 -18.64 10.12 10.11
CA VAL A 67 -19.00 8.70 9.99
C VAL A 67 -17.84 7.74 10.24
N ALA A 68 -16.59 8.21 10.16
CA ALA A 68 -15.42 7.43 10.54
C ALA A 68 -14.31 8.32 11.11
N ARG A 69 -13.53 7.75 12.02
CA ARG A 69 -12.27 8.30 12.54
C ARG A 69 -11.30 7.14 12.71
N TYR A 70 -10.12 7.23 12.13
CA TYR A 70 -9.07 6.22 12.20
C TYR A 70 -7.76 6.85 12.68
N HIS A 71 -7.11 6.24 13.67
CA HIS A 71 -5.77 6.62 14.08
C HIS A 71 -4.72 5.72 13.42
N LYS A 72 -3.76 6.31 12.71
CA LYS A 72 -2.67 5.59 12.05
C LYS A 72 -1.95 4.68 13.05
N TYR A 73 -1.86 3.40 12.71
CA TYR A 73 -1.28 2.39 13.59
C TYR A 73 0.21 2.20 13.33
N ASN A 74 0.62 2.08 12.07
CA ASN A 74 2.01 1.85 11.68
C ASN A 74 2.70 3.18 11.37
N LEU A 75 3.26 3.82 12.41
CA LEU A 75 4.01 5.07 12.24
C LEU A 75 5.29 4.84 11.44
N PHE A 76 5.60 5.75 10.53
CA PHE A 76 6.84 5.75 9.75
C PHE A 76 7.99 6.34 10.59
N LEU A 77 9.23 5.98 10.24
CA LEU A 77 10.42 6.52 10.89
C LEU A 77 10.42 8.06 10.82
N GLY A 78 10.53 8.72 11.97
CA GLY A 78 10.52 10.17 12.07
C GLY A 78 9.17 10.80 12.43
N GLU A 79 8.08 10.03 12.50
CA GLU A 79 6.77 10.51 12.99
C GLU A 79 6.69 10.60 14.54
N ASN A 80 7.74 11.13 15.18
CA ASN A 80 7.89 11.18 16.63
C ASN A 80 6.89 12.12 17.34
N GLN A 81 6.17 12.95 16.57
CA GLN A 81 5.13 13.84 17.05
C GLN A 81 3.81 13.11 17.36
N PHE A 82 3.67 11.85 16.91
CA PHE A 82 2.46 11.05 17.09
C PHE A 82 2.70 9.86 18.01
N ASN A 83 1.66 9.47 18.72
CA ASN A 83 1.50 8.20 19.39
C ASN A 83 0.81 7.22 18.44
N TYR A 84 1.01 5.92 18.65
CA TYR A 84 0.21 4.87 18.02
C TYR A 84 -0.92 4.44 18.99
N PRO A 85 -2.07 3.98 18.47
CA PRO A 85 -3.15 3.43 19.28
C PRO A 85 -2.70 2.20 20.08
N LYS A 86 -3.29 2.00 21.27
CA LYS A 86 -2.99 0.82 22.09
C LYS A 86 -3.30 -0.50 21.38
N GLU A 87 -4.39 -0.52 20.61
CA GLU A 87 -4.82 -1.65 19.80
C GLU A 87 -5.09 -1.16 18.37
N PRO A 88 -4.84 -1.98 17.34
CA PRO A 88 -5.12 -1.61 15.96
C PRO A 88 -6.61 -1.37 15.73
N GLU A 89 -6.93 -0.29 15.02
CA GLU A 89 -8.30 0.11 14.72
C GLU A 89 -8.71 -0.35 13.31
N ALA A 90 -9.61 -1.34 13.20
CA ALA A 90 -10.21 -1.73 11.93
C ALA A 90 -11.48 -0.90 11.64
N VAL A 91 -11.30 0.28 11.05
CA VAL A 91 -12.38 1.26 10.85
C VAL A 91 -13.07 1.07 9.50
N THR A 92 -14.40 0.93 9.53
CA THR A 92 -15.25 0.81 8.34
C THR A 92 -16.50 1.67 8.45
N PHE A 93 -17.11 1.99 7.31
CA PHE A 93 -18.44 2.61 7.25
C PHE A 93 -19.18 2.17 5.99
N GLU A 94 -20.51 2.13 6.08
CA GLU A 94 -21.39 1.71 4.99
C GLU A 94 -21.89 2.91 4.19
N THR A 95 -22.05 2.72 2.88
CA THR A 95 -22.64 3.71 1.98
C THR A 95 -23.60 3.04 0.99
N PRO A 96 -24.46 3.80 0.28
CA PRO A 96 -25.26 3.24 -0.80
C PRO A 96 -24.45 2.67 -1.99
N PHE A 97 -23.15 2.96 -2.05
CA PHE A 97 -22.24 2.58 -3.14
C PHE A 97 -21.06 1.72 -2.63
N GLY A 98 -21.32 0.90 -1.61
CA GLY A 98 -20.39 -0.12 -1.11
C GLY A 98 -19.89 0.16 0.30
N LYS A 99 -19.19 -0.85 0.85
CA LYS A 99 -18.56 -0.78 2.17
C LYS A 99 -17.14 -0.24 2.07
N PHE A 100 -16.82 0.75 2.89
CA PHE A 100 -15.52 1.40 2.88
C PHE A 100 -14.68 1.02 4.10
N GLY A 101 -13.39 0.79 3.86
CA GLY A 101 -12.34 0.77 4.88
C GLY A 101 -11.41 1.96 4.72
N ILE A 102 -10.65 2.29 5.77
CA ILE A 102 -9.68 3.38 5.73
C ILE A 102 -8.43 3.03 6.53
N PHE A 103 -7.27 3.38 5.98
CA PHE A 103 -5.96 3.33 6.65
C PHE A 103 -5.00 4.31 5.97
N THR A 104 -3.84 4.56 6.57
CA THR A 104 -2.98 5.69 6.19
C THR A 104 -1.56 5.26 5.81
N CYS A 105 -1.13 5.63 4.60
CA CYS A 105 0.27 5.55 4.16
C CYS A 105 0.95 4.19 4.46
N PHE A 106 1.88 4.17 5.42
CA PHE A 106 2.72 3.02 5.75
C PHE A 106 1.93 1.77 6.18
N ASP A 107 0.68 1.94 6.67
CA ASP A 107 -0.22 0.83 7.03
C ASP A 107 -0.42 -0.20 5.90
N ILE A 108 -0.30 0.21 4.63
CA ILE A 108 -0.50 -0.67 3.46
C ILE A 108 0.46 -1.87 3.42
N LEU A 109 1.61 -1.74 4.08
CA LEU A 109 2.65 -2.78 4.18
C LEU A 109 2.36 -3.80 5.30
N PHE A 110 1.38 -3.55 6.16
CA PHE A 110 1.16 -4.35 7.36
C PHE A 110 -0.17 -5.10 7.33
N TYR A 111 -0.25 -6.14 8.15
CA TYR A 111 -1.47 -6.93 8.25
C TYR A 111 -2.61 -6.14 8.92
N GLU A 112 -2.29 -5.49 10.05
CA GLU A 112 -3.24 -4.63 10.75
C GLU A 112 -3.04 -3.15 10.37
N PRO A 113 -4.10 -2.42 9.97
CA PRO A 113 -5.46 -2.88 9.70
C PRO A 113 -5.68 -3.34 8.25
N ALA A 114 -4.72 -3.13 7.34
CA ALA A 114 -4.95 -3.14 5.90
C ALA A 114 -5.49 -4.48 5.37
N VAL A 115 -4.91 -5.61 5.78
CA VAL A 115 -5.38 -6.95 5.37
C VAL A 115 -6.66 -7.33 6.09
N VAL A 116 -6.79 -6.96 7.37
CA VAL A 116 -8.00 -7.25 8.16
C VAL A 116 -9.23 -6.61 7.57
N LEU A 117 -9.13 -5.37 7.09
CA LEU A 117 -10.23 -4.67 6.43
C LEU A 117 -10.76 -5.44 5.21
N VAL A 118 -9.87 -6.05 4.43
CA VAL A 118 -10.27 -6.81 3.24
C VAL A 118 -10.72 -8.22 3.60
N SER A 119 -9.88 -8.98 4.29
CA SER A 119 -10.07 -10.43 4.52
C SER A 119 -11.15 -10.75 5.57
N LYS A 120 -11.26 -9.93 6.62
CA LYS A 120 -12.22 -10.17 7.72
C LYS A 120 -13.43 -9.24 7.62
N MET A 121 -13.22 -7.98 7.27
CA MET A 121 -14.30 -6.99 7.24
C MET A 121 -14.99 -6.88 5.87
N GLN A 122 -14.41 -7.49 4.82
CA GLN A 122 -14.97 -7.56 3.48
C GLN A 122 -15.33 -6.18 2.89
N VAL A 123 -14.45 -5.19 3.04
CA VAL A 123 -14.64 -3.86 2.44
C VAL A 123 -14.52 -3.91 0.92
N ASP A 124 -15.39 -3.20 0.21
CA ASP A 124 -15.37 -3.09 -1.26
C ASP A 124 -14.32 -2.11 -1.75
N THR A 125 -14.16 -1.01 -0.99
CA THR A 125 -13.28 0.10 -1.34
C THR A 125 -12.44 0.53 -0.13
N VAL A 126 -11.17 0.83 -0.35
CA VAL A 126 -10.26 1.40 0.65
C VAL A 126 -10.00 2.87 0.31
N LEU A 127 -10.19 3.74 1.30
CA LEU A 127 -9.71 5.11 1.28
C LEU A 127 -8.29 5.16 1.81
N PHE A 128 -7.39 5.78 1.06
CA PHE A 128 -5.96 5.75 1.36
C PHE A 128 -5.32 7.14 1.26
N PRO A 129 -5.49 7.99 2.29
CA PRO A 129 -4.67 9.19 2.44
C PRO A 129 -3.21 8.81 2.65
N THR A 130 -2.31 9.47 1.93
CA THR A 130 -0.89 9.12 2.00
C THR A 130 0.05 10.32 1.76
N ALA A 131 1.26 10.20 2.29
CA ALA A 131 2.38 11.11 2.05
C ALA A 131 3.59 10.22 1.74
N TRP A 132 3.51 9.55 0.60
CA TRP A 132 4.39 8.46 0.21
C TRP A 132 5.61 8.98 -0.54
N MET A 133 6.80 8.67 -0.02
CA MET A 133 8.07 8.93 -0.70
C MET A 133 8.36 7.78 -1.65
N ASN A 134 8.51 8.08 -2.93
CA ASN A 134 8.76 7.04 -3.94
C ASN A 134 10.14 6.42 -3.74
N VAL A 135 10.21 5.08 -3.71
CA VAL A 135 11.49 4.35 -3.71
C VAL A 135 11.47 3.33 -4.83
N LEU A 136 12.30 3.57 -5.85
CA LEU A 136 12.48 2.62 -6.94
C LEU A 136 13.26 1.38 -6.47
N PRO A 137 12.99 0.19 -7.03
CA PRO A 137 12.10 -0.05 -8.16
C PRO A 137 10.72 -0.59 -7.76
N PHE A 138 10.35 -0.60 -6.47
CA PHE A 138 9.22 -1.41 -5.97
C PHE A 138 8.18 -0.65 -5.16
N LEU A 139 8.57 0.51 -4.64
CA LEU A 139 7.79 1.30 -3.70
C LEU A 139 7.52 2.68 -4.32
N THR A 140 7.27 2.72 -5.63
CA THR A 140 6.66 3.90 -6.25
C THR A 140 5.17 3.88 -5.92
N ALA A 141 4.60 5.01 -5.50
CA ALA A 141 3.20 5.10 -5.04
C ALA A 141 2.20 4.50 -6.05
N ILE A 142 2.21 4.96 -7.31
CA ILE A 142 1.26 4.47 -8.32
C ILE A 142 1.44 2.98 -8.64
N GLU A 143 2.67 2.49 -8.49
CA GLU A 143 3.06 1.11 -8.76
C GLU A 143 2.52 0.23 -7.62
N PHE A 144 2.94 0.50 -6.39
CA PHE A 144 2.60 -0.29 -5.20
C PHE A 144 1.12 -0.24 -4.84
N HIS A 145 0.51 0.95 -4.83
CA HIS A 145 -0.88 1.10 -4.41
C HIS A 145 -1.85 0.41 -5.39
N SER A 146 -1.58 0.48 -6.70
CA SER A 146 -2.40 -0.19 -7.71
C SER A 146 -2.24 -1.71 -7.65
N ALA A 147 -1.03 -2.19 -7.40
CA ALA A 147 -0.75 -3.60 -7.27
C ALA A 147 -1.37 -4.23 -6.02
N TRP A 148 -1.38 -3.48 -4.91
CA TRP A 148 -2.09 -3.86 -3.70
C TRP A 148 -3.61 -3.96 -3.96
N ALA A 149 -4.21 -2.99 -4.66
CA ALA A 149 -5.62 -3.04 -5.03
C ALA A 149 -5.96 -4.30 -5.86
N MET A 150 -5.12 -4.61 -6.86
CA MET A 150 -5.26 -5.78 -7.72
C MET A 150 -5.12 -7.08 -6.93
N GLY A 151 -4.07 -7.20 -6.11
CA GLY A 151 -3.79 -8.41 -5.34
C GLY A 151 -4.81 -8.68 -4.24
N MET A 152 -5.34 -7.63 -3.61
CA MET A 152 -6.37 -7.72 -2.57
C MET A 152 -7.80 -7.79 -3.12
N GLY A 153 -7.99 -7.53 -4.43
CA GLY A 153 -9.29 -7.59 -5.08
C GLY A 153 -10.28 -6.54 -4.55
N VAL A 154 -9.80 -5.32 -4.28
CA VAL A 154 -10.62 -4.18 -3.82
C VAL A 154 -10.36 -2.93 -4.65
N ASN A 155 -11.30 -1.97 -4.61
CA ASN A 155 -10.99 -0.63 -5.09
C ASN A 155 -10.09 0.10 -4.07
N VAL A 156 -9.19 0.96 -4.54
CA VAL A 156 -8.34 1.81 -3.69
C VAL A 156 -8.33 3.23 -4.23
N LEU A 157 -8.65 4.20 -3.37
CA LEU A 157 -8.58 5.64 -3.65
C LEU A 157 -7.37 6.22 -2.92
N ALA A 158 -6.25 6.35 -3.64
CA ALA A 158 -5.00 6.85 -3.09
C ALA A 158 -4.84 8.35 -3.35
N ALA A 159 -4.84 9.13 -2.27
CA ALA A 159 -4.64 10.57 -2.30
C ALA A 159 -3.29 10.92 -1.66
N ASN A 160 -2.28 11.14 -2.50
CA ASN A 160 -0.91 11.43 -2.06
C ASN A 160 -0.64 12.94 -1.95
N THR A 161 0.31 13.28 -1.09
CA THR A 161 0.95 14.59 -1.08
C THR A 161 1.72 14.83 -2.37
N HIS A 162 1.72 16.06 -2.86
CA HIS A 162 2.56 16.49 -3.97
C HIS A 162 3.68 17.39 -3.44
N ASN A 163 4.88 16.82 -3.33
CA ASN A 163 6.10 17.49 -2.90
C ASN A 163 7.29 16.83 -3.60
N THR A 164 7.74 17.45 -4.69
CA THR A 164 8.80 16.89 -5.55
C THR A 164 10.15 16.79 -4.83
N SER A 165 10.41 17.65 -3.84
CA SER A 165 11.66 17.66 -3.07
C SER A 165 11.83 16.44 -2.16
N MET A 166 10.73 15.78 -1.81
CA MET A 166 10.71 14.56 -0.99
C MET A 166 10.31 13.33 -1.81
N GLU A 167 10.34 13.43 -3.14
CA GLU A 167 9.88 12.37 -4.04
C GLU A 167 8.42 11.95 -3.80
N MET A 168 7.58 12.85 -3.27
CA MET A 168 6.17 12.61 -3.02
C MET A 168 5.34 13.06 -4.21
N THR A 169 4.95 12.10 -5.03
CA THR A 169 3.95 12.26 -6.10
C THR A 169 3.41 10.85 -6.43
N GLY A 170 2.19 10.76 -6.95
CA GLY A 170 1.57 9.46 -7.21
C GLY A 170 0.25 9.30 -6.49
N SER A 171 -0.81 9.83 -7.08
CA SER A 171 -2.19 9.63 -6.64
C SER A 171 -2.94 8.80 -7.69
N GLY A 172 -4.01 8.11 -7.29
CA GLY A 172 -4.78 7.33 -8.25
C GLY A 172 -6.04 6.69 -7.70
N ILE A 173 -6.83 6.20 -8.65
CA ILE A 173 -8.07 5.45 -8.45
C ILE A 173 -7.86 4.10 -9.11
N TYR A 174 -7.82 3.06 -8.29
CA TYR A 174 -7.46 1.70 -8.70
C TYR A 174 -8.63 0.75 -8.46
N ALA A 175 -8.90 -0.10 -9.46
CA ALA A 175 -9.87 -1.20 -9.36
C ALA A 175 -9.12 -2.54 -9.36
N PRO A 176 -9.78 -3.66 -8.99
CA PRO A 176 -9.15 -4.99 -9.05
C PRO A 176 -8.65 -5.40 -10.44
N THR A 177 -9.21 -4.80 -11.49
CA THR A 177 -8.83 -5.06 -12.89
C THR A 177 -7.76 -4.13 -13.42
N GLY A 178 -7.28 -3.17 -12.61
CA GLY A 178 -6.23 -2.22 -12.97
C GLY A 178 -6.54 -0.78 -12.62
N ALA A 179 -5.61 0.12 -12.95
CA ALA A 179 -5.76 1.55 -12.70
C ALA A 179 -6.85 2.17 -13.59
N ARG A 180 -7.72 3.01 -13.01
CA ARG A 180 -8.74 3.79 -13.72
C ARG A 180 -8.27 5.20 -14.03
N ALA A 181 -7.56 5.81 -13.09
CA ALA A 181 -6.91 7.10 -13.24
C ALA A 181 -5.70 7.17 -12.31
N TYR A 182 -4.62 7.79 -12.75
CA TYR A 182 -3.45 8.04 -11.90
C TYR A 182 -2.72 9.30 -12.37
N SER A 183 -1.96 9.91 -11.47
CA SER A 183 -1.09 11.04 -11.77
C SER A 183 0.26 10.84 -11.09
N TYR A 184 1.33 11.07 -11.85
CA TYR A 184 2.70 11.08 -11.37
C TYR A 184 3.43 12.25 -12.04
N ASN A 185 3.92 13.19 -11.24
CA ASN A 185 4.53 14.40 -11.76
C ASN A 185 5.71 14.83 -10.87
N MET A 186 6.92 14.72 -11.41
CA MET A 186 8.15 15.19 -10.75
C MET A 186 8.66 16.52 -11.31
N LYS A 187 7.87 17.19 -12.16
CA LYS A 187 8.30 18.37 -12.95
C LYS A 187 7.70 19.69 -12.50
N SER A 188 6.43 19.69 -12.06
CA SER A 188 5.77 20.89 -11.56
C SER A 188 5.29 20.70 -10.13
N GLU A 189 4.91 21.79 -9.47
CA GLU A 189 4.37 21.81 -8.09
C GLU A 189 2.83 21.83 -8.06
N ASP A 190 2.19 21.60 -9.21
CA ASP A 190 0.74 21.70 -9.34
C ASP A 190 0.02 20.54 -8.65
N GLY A 191 -1.01 20.85 -7.88
CA GLY A 191 -1.98 19.86 -7.43
C GLY A 191 -2.77 19.25 -8.60
N HIS A 192 -3.35 18.08 -8.38
CA HIS A 192 -4.09 17.36 -9.42
C HIS A 192 -5.38 16.73 -8.88
N LEU A 193 -6.48 16.86 -9.61
CA LEU A 193 -7.77 16.21 -9.30
C LEU A 193 -8.00 15.06 -10.29
N LEU A 194 -8.24 13.87 -9.75
CA LEU A 194 -8.59 12.69 -10.54
C LEU A 194 -10.05 12.32 -10.30
N ILE A 195 -10.74 11.94 -11.36
CA ILE A 195 -12.13 11.49 -11.32
C ILE A 195 -12.22 10.23 -12.20
N ALA A 196 -12.84 9.18 -11.67
CA ALA A 196 -13.13 7.96 -12.40
C ALA A 196 -14.35 7.26 -11.81
N GLU A 197 -15.02 6.45 -12.63
CA GLU A 197 -16.11 5.57 -12.21
C GLU A 197 -15.57 4.23 -11.70
N LEU A 198 -16.23 3.67 -10.69
CA LEU A 198 -15.89 2.39 -10.07
C LEU A 198 -17.15 1.56 -9.81
N ASP A 199 -16.99 0.24 -9.85
CA ASP A 199 -18.02 -0.68 -9.38
C ASP A 199 -18.12 -0.61 -7.85
N ALA A 200 -19.32 -0.38 -7.33
CA ALA A 200 -19.59 -0.29 -5.89
C ALA A 200 -19.25 -1.59 -5.13
N HIS A 201 -19.43 -2.74 -5.78
CA HIS A 201 -19.16 -4.07 -5.22
C HIS A 201 -18.30 -4.87 -6.21
N PRO A 202 -17.00 -4.56 -6.34
CA PRO A 202 -16.18 -5.09 -7.43
C PRO A 202 -16.02 -6.62 -7.37
N ARG A 203 -16.09 -7.22 -6.17
CA ARG A 203 -16.07 -8.69 -6.00
C ARG A 203 -17.31 -9.41 -6.51
N LEU A 204 -18.44 -8.70 -6.63
CA LEU A 204 -19.67 -9.23 -7.22
C LEU A 204 -19.74 -8.96 -8.73
N SER A 205 -18.80 -8.18 -9.28
CA SER A 205 -18.75 -7.85 -10.69
C SER A 205 -18.43 -9.10 -11.51
N PRO A 206 -19.11 -9.35 -12.65
CA PRO A 206 -18.79 -10.47 -13.55
C PRO A 206 -17.36 -10.41 -14.10
N VAL A 207 -16.74 -9.22 -14.07
CA VAL A 207 -15.39 -8.94 -14.55
C VAL A 207 -14.36 -9.09 -13.42
N SER A 208 -14.78 -9.48 -12.21
CA SER A 208 -13.86 -9.70 -11.09
C SER A 208 -12.85 -10.79 -11.44
N PRO A 209 -11.54 -10.56 -11.22
CA PRO A 209 -10.54 -11.61 -11.38
C PRO A 209 -10.86 -12.80 -10.46
N PRO A 210 -10.63 -14.05 -10.90
CA PRO A 210 -10.77 -15.21 -10.03
C PRO A 210 -9.73 -15.17 -8.91
N ALA A 211 -10.03 -15.84 -7.79
CA ALA A 211 -9.05 -16.02 -6.72
C ALA A 211 -7.79 -16.72 -7.27
N VAL A 212 -6.62 -16.13 -7.01
CA VAL A 212 -5.35 -16.62 -7.57
C VAL A 212 -4.62 -17.49 -6.56
N SER A 213 -4.25 -18.71 -6.98
CA SER A 213 -3.29 -19.54 -6.27
C SER A 213 -1.88 -19.25 -6.78
N TRP A 214 -1.15 -18.38 -6.07
CA TRP A 214 0.13 -17.82 -6.55
C TRP A 214 1.22 -18.85 -6.84
N ASN A 215 1.18 -20.01 -6.18
CA ASN A 215 2.19 -21.05 -6.33
C ASN A 215 1.75 -22.19 -7.26
N SER A 216 0.50 -22.24 -7.73
CA SER A 216 -0.01 -23.42 -8.44
C SER A 216 0.78 -23.71 -9.72
N TYR A 217 1.00 -22.70 -10.55
CA TYR A 217 1.80 -22.84 -11.77
C TYR A 217 3.28 -23.07 -11.44
N ALA A 218 3.86 -22.28 -10.52
CA ALA A 218 5.27 -22.36 -10.18
C ALA A 218 5.68 -23.73 -9.62
N LEU A 219 4.80 -24.39 -8.86
CA LEU A 219 5.03 -25.75 -8.34
C LEU A 219 4.85 -26.85 -9.39
N SER A 220 4.14 -26.56 -10.48
CA SER A 220 3.83 -27.54 -11.54
C SER A 220 4.90 -27.62 -12.63
N VAL A 221 5.83 -26.65 -12.69
CA VAL A 221 6.78 -26.51 -13.78
C VAL A 221 8.18 -26.91 -13.33
N ASP A 222 8.85 -27.73 -14.12
CA ASP A 222 10.26 -28.07 -13.90
C ASP A 222 11.15 -26.83 -14.05
N ARG A 223 12.23 -26.76 -13.27
CA ARG A 223 13.19 -25.67 -13.38
C ARG A 223 13.75 -25.61 -14.81
N PHE A 224 13.58 -24.46 -15.46
CA PHE A 224 14.22 -24.20 -16.75
C PHE A 224 15.75 -24.30 -16.62
N SER A 225 16.43 -24.76 -17.68
CA SER A 225 17.89 -24.95 -17.70
C SER A 225 18.62 -23.71 -17.16
N ARG A 226 19.57 -23.91 -16.24
CA ARG A 226 20.42 -22.84 -15.70
C ARG A 226 21.20 -22.18 -16.84
N ASN A 227 20.72 -21.04 -17.32
CA ASN A 227 21.47 -20.18 -18.22
C ASN A 227 22.27 -19.20 -17.36
N GLY A 228 23.57 -19.42 -17.25
CA GLY A 228 24.53 -18.39 -16.82
C GLY A 228 24.91 -18.38 -15.34
N HIS A 229 25.77 -17.40 -15.03
CA HIS A 229 26.30 -17.12 -13.71
C HIS A 229 25.29 -16.33 -12.88
N GLU A 230 24.86 -16.89 -11.76
CA GLU A 230 24.10 -16.15 -10.75
C GLU A 230 25.02 -15.16 -10.02
N PHE A 231 24.49 -13.98 -9.66
CA PHE A 231 25.22 -12.98 -8.89
C PHE A 231 24.33 -12.32 -7.86
N THR A 232 24.94 -11.74 -6.83
CA THR A 232 24.21 -10.99 -5.79
C THR A 232 24.11 -9.52 -6.18
N GLY A 233 22.92 -8.94 -6.04
CA GLY A 233 22.70 -7.50 -6.19
C GLY A 233 21.88 -6.98 -5.02
N ILE A 234 22.11 -5.73 -4.63
CA ILE A 234 21.36 -5.08 -3.55
C ILE A 234 20.22 -4.25 -4.14
N ILE A 235 19.02 -4.45 -3.62
CA ILE A 235 17.88 -3.56 -3.88
C ILE A 235 17.31 -3.14 -2.54
N PHE A 236 17.29 -1.83 -2.28
CA PHE A 236 16.78 -1.27 -1.03
C PHE A 236 17.33 -2.01 0.20
N GLU A 237 18.66 -2.12 0.26
CA GLU A 237 19.42 -2.84 1.29
C GLU A 237 19.20 -4.37 1.38
N ASP A 238 18.36 -4.95 0.53
CA ASP A 238 18.11 -6.39 0.49
C ASP A 238 19.00 -7.11 -0.53
N PRO A 239 19.65 -8.24 -0.16
CA PRO A 239 20.52 -9.01 -1.06
C PRO A 239 19.72 -9.99 -1.93
N PHE A 240 19.42 -9.60 -3.15
CA PHE A 240 18.76 -10.43 -4.16
C PHE A 240 19.75 -11.35 -4.88
N THR A 241 19.28 -12.53 -5.29
CA THR A 241 19.99 -13.42 -6.21
C THR A 241 19.49 -13.16 -7.63
N PHE A 242 20.39 -12.78 -8.55
CA PHE A 242 20.08 -12.42 -9.92
C PHE A 242 20.71 -13.35 -10.96
N THR A 243 20.10 -13.38 -12.15
CA THR A 243 20.69 -13.91 -13.38
C THR A 243 20.39 -12.97 -14.56
N GLU A 244 21.34 -12.83 -15.48
CA GLU A 244 21.21 -11.95 -16.65
C GLU A 244 20.44 -12.60 -17.80
N LEU A 245 19.57 -11.82 -18.44
CA LEU A 245 18.88 -12.20 -19.67
C LEU A 245 19.74 -11.89 -20.91
N THR A 246 20.66 -12.81 -21.19
CA THR A 246 21.64 -12.68 -22.27
C THR A 246 21.07 -12.85 -23.68
N LYS A 247 19.86 -13.40 -23.84
CA LYS A 247 19.22 -13.67 -25.14
C LYS A 247 18.01 -12.74 -25.35
N PRO A 248 17.60 -12.46 -26.60
CA PRO A 248 16.37 -11.69 -26.88
C PRO A 248 15.09 -12.45 -26.51
N GLY A 249 15.16 -13.73 -26.18
CA GLY A 249 14.04 -14.49 -25.67
C GLY A 249 14.51 -15.82 -25.08
N GLY A 250 13.69 -16.39 -24.20
CA GLY A 250 13.98 -17.67 -23.57
C GLY A 250 13.21 -17.88 -22.28
N ASN A 251 13.56 -18.98 -21.62
CA ASN A 251 13.03 -19.36 -20.33
C ASN A 251 14.17 -19.40 -19.31
N VAL A 252 13.97 -18.80 -18.14
CA VAL A 252 15.00 -18.68 -17.10
C VAL A 252 14.38 -18.93 -15.73
N THR A 253 15.12 -19.59 -14.85
CA THR A 253 14.75 -19.77 -13.44
C THR A 253 15.87 -19.24 -12.56
N VAL A 254 15.50 -18.51 -11.50
CA VAL A 254 16.42 -18.13 -10.40
C VAL A 254 15.73 -18.43 -9.08
N CYS A 255 16.48 -18.92 -8.09
CA CYS A 255 15.93 -19.22 -6.78
C CYS A 255 16.76 -18.57 -5.68
N GLN A 256 16.09 -18.18 -4.60
CA GLN A 256 16.72 -17.80 -3.35
C GLN A 256 15.93 -18.42 -2.20
N LYS A 257 16.61 -19.22 -1.37
CA LYS A 257 15.99 -20.04 -0.30
C LYS A 257 14.79 -20.84 -0.82
N ASP A 258 13.59 -20.57 -0.31
CA ASP A 258 12.37 -21.32 -0.61
C ASP A 258 11.61 -20.74 -1.80
N LEU A 259 12.04 -19.58 -2.33
CA LEU A 259 11.43 -18.94 -3.49
C LEU A 259 12.19 -19.31 -4.78
N CYS A 260 11.47 -19.85 -5.75
CA CYS A 260 11.93 -20.00 -7.13
C CYS A 260 11.08 -19.15 -8.08
N CYS A 261 11.75 -18.41 -8.94
CA CYS A 261 11.18 -17.48 -9.89
C CYS A 261 11.37 -18.00 -11.30
N HIS A 262 10.29 -18.05 -12.08
CA HIS A 262 10.29 -18.56 -13.45
C HIS A 262 9.87 -17.45 -14.41
N LEU A 263 10.67 -17.19 -15.43
CA LEU A 263 10.38 -16.20 -16.46
C LEU A 263 10.48 -16.81 -17.85
N SER A 264 9.41 -16.69 -18.62
CA SER A 264 9.38 -16.89 -20.06
C SER A 264 9.21 -15.54 -20.74
N TYR A 265 10.15 -15.15 -21.59
CA TYR A 265 10.16 -13.81 -22.17
C TYR A 265 10.56 -13.81 -23.64
N LYS A 266 10.12 -12.75 -24.33
CA LYS A 266 10.55 -12.38 -25.67
C LYS A 266 10.62 -10.85 -25.73
N MET A 267 11.82 -10.32 -25.88
CA MET A 267 12.07 -8.90 -26.07
C MET A 267 11.59 -8.48 -27.46
N ALA A 268 10.97 -7.30 -27.55
CA ALA A 268 10.65 -6.70 -28.84
C ALA A 268 11.95 -6.33 -29.59
N GLU A 269 12.92 -5.79 -28.87
CA GLU A 269 14.27 -5.47 -29.33
C GLU A 269 15.24 -5.67 -28.17
N LYS A 270 16.40 -6.29 -28.43
CA LYS A 270 17.50 -6.33 -27.46
C LYS A 270 18.53 -5.29 -27.86
N ARG A 271 18.76 -4.32 -26.97
CA ARG A 271 19.76 -3.27 -27.17
C ARG A 271 21.02 -3.59 -26.40
N ASP A 272 22.18 -3.28 -26.98
CA ASP A 272 23.48 -3.51 -26.34
C ASP A 272 23.74 -2.53 -25.19
N ASP A 273 23.03 -1.39 -25.17
CA ASP A 273 23.01 -0.43 -24.06
C ASP A 273 21.92 -0.74 -23.03
N GLU A 274 21.40 -1.96 -22.96
CA GLU A 274 20.44 -2.37 -21.94
C GLU A 274 20.75 -3.75 -21.37
N VAL A 275 20.82 -3.84 -20.05
CA VAL A 275 20.99 -5.11 -19.34
C VAL A 275 19.71 -5.46 -18.63
N TYR A 276 19.21 -6.67 -18.86
CA TYR A 276 18.02 -7.19 -18.20
C TYR A 276 18.37 -8.33 -17.25
N VAL A 277 17.78 -8.35 -16.06
CA VAL A 277 18.06 -9.37 -15.04
C VAL A 277 16.77 -9.91 -14.45
N LEU A 278 16.75 -11.19 -14.10
CA LEU A 278 15.71 -11.84 -13.28
C LEU A 278 16.28 -12.06 -11.88
N GLY A 279 15.53 -11.69 -10.84
CA GLY A 279 15.93 -11.82 -9.44
C GLY A 279 14.90 -12.47 -8.54
N ALA A 280 15.40 -13.12 -7.50
CA ALA A 280 14.62 -13.67 -6.38
C ALA A 280 15.13 -13.10 -5.06
N PHE A 281 14.22 -12.71 -4.17
CA PHE A 281 14.51 -12.42 -2.77
C PHE A 281 13.55 -13.17 -1.84
N ASP A 282 14.08 -13.73 -0.77
CA ASP A 282 13.34 -14.42 0.29
C ASP A 282 14.02 -14.13 1.63
N GLY A 283 13.56 -13.11 2.35
CA GLY A 283 14.25 -12.64 3.55
C GLY A 283 13.55 -11.55 4.35
N LEU A 284 14.12 -11.22 5.51
CA LEU A 284 13.64 -10.15 6.38
C LEU A 284 14.25 -8.81 5.95
N HIS A 285 13.41 -7.88 5.52
CA HIS A 285 13.79 -6.49 5.35
C HIS A 285 13.81 -5.78 6.72
N VAL A 286 14.83 -4.95 6.96
CA VAL A 286 15.06 -4.29 8.26
C VAL A 286 15.39 -2.80 8.15
N PHE A 287 15.49 -2.26 6.93
CA PHE A 287 15.84 -0.86 6.70
C PHE A 287 14.57 0.00 6.73
N GLU A 288 14.53 1.07 7.53
CA GLU A 288 13.35 1.95 7.65
C GLU A 288 12.01 1.25 8.02
N GLY A 289 12.07 0.00 8.48
CA GLY A 289 10.93 -0.83 8.86
C GLY A 289 11.33 -2.30 8.97
N GLN A 290 10.51 -3.13 9.62
CA GLN A 290 10.78 -4.57 9.76
C GLN A 290 9.62 -5.39 9.21
N TYR A 291 9.84 -6.04 8.07
CA TYR A 291 8.87 -6.90 7.41
C TYR A 291 9.58 -7.92 6.52
N TYR A 292 9.05 -9.13 6.46
CA TYR A 292 9.62 -10.19 5.63
C TYR A 292 9.12 -10.07 4.21
N LEU A 293 9.95 -10.33 3.21
CA LEU A 293 9.64 -10.23 1.79
C LEU A 293 9.95 -11.55 1.06
N GLN A 294 9.02 -11.98 0.22
CA GLN A 294 9.32 -12.84 -0.94
C GLN A 294 9.07 -12.05 -2.19
N VAL A 295 10.08 -11.85 -3.04
CA VAL A 295 10.02 -10.97 -4.20
C VAL A 295 10.59 -11.63 -5.45
N ILE A 296 9.82 -11.54 -6.55
CA ILE A 296 10.26 -11.83 -7.90
C ILE A 296 10.50 -10.51 -8.64
N LEU A 297 11.62 -10.37 -9.36
CA LEU A 297 11.91 -9.15 -10.11
C LEU A 297 12.41 -9.47 -11.52
N TRP A 298 11.90 -8.76 -12.52
CA TRP A 298 12.59 -8.59 -13.80
C TRP A 298 12.86 -7.10 -14.05
N ARG A 299 14.10 -6.72 -14.35
CA ARG A 299 14.50 -5.31 -14.52
C ARG A 299 15.35 -5.11 -15.76
N GLY A 300 15.07 -4.06 -16.53
CA GLY A 300 15.98 -3.47 -17.52
C GLY A 300 16.81 -2.32 -16.94
N LYS A 301 18.08 -2.21 -17.35
CA LYS A 301 19.01 -1.14 -16.95
C LYS A 301 19.68 -0.57 -18.20
N LYS A 302 19.43 0.70 -18.56
CA LYS A 302 20.36 1.42 -19.46
C LYS A 302 21.55 1.95 -18.65
N PRO A 303 22.76 2.06 -19.24
CA PRO A 303 23.89 2.72 -18.60
C PRO A 303 23.63 4.21 -18.32
N THR A 304 22.58 4.82 -18.89
CA THR A 304 22.26 6.24 -18.73
C THR A 304 20.86 6.57 -18.18
N LYS A 305 19.89 5.64 -18.17
CA LYS A 305 18.52 5.80 -17.61
C LYS A 305 17.88 4.47 -17.20
N SER A 306 17.15 4.45 -16.10
CA SER A 306 16.36 3.27 -15.69
C SER A 306 15.02 3.25 -16.46
N VAL A 307 14.83 2.31 -17.37
CA VAL A 307 13.49 1.95 -17.89
C VAL A 307 13.09 0.66 -17.18
N ILE A 308 11.98 0.71 -16.48
CA ILE A 308 11.57 -0.30 -15.49
C ILE A 308 10.22 -0.88 -15.97
N THR A 309 10.19 -2.18 -16.19
CA THR A 309 8.94 -2.96 -16.24
C THR A 309 9.13 -4.07 -15.23
N VAL A 310 8.48 -3.93 -14.09
CA VAL A 310 8.67 -4.77 -12.91
C VAL A 310 7.37 -5.51 -12.67
N MET A 311 7.43 -6.83 -12.69
CA MET A 311 6.35 -7.67 -12.21
C MET A 311 6.81 -8.28 -10.89
N LEU A 312 6.44 -7.63 -9.78
CA LEU A 312 6.67 -8.13 -8.44
C LEU A 312 5.57 -9.14 -8.09
N PHE A 313 5.97 -10.25 -7.48
CA PHE A 313 5.13 -10.97 -6.54
C PHE A 313 5.78 -10.83 -5.18
N GLY A 314 5.22 -9.96 -4.34
CA GLY A 314 5.64 -9.69 -2.97
C GLY A 314 4.86 -10.54 -1.96
N ARG A 315 5.48 -10.98 -0.85
CA ARG A 315 4.76 -11.39 0.37
C ARG A 315 5.30 -10.58 1.54
N LEU A 316 4.46 -9.85 2.28
CA LEU A 316 4.87 -9.20 3.52
C LEU A 316 4.49 -10.04 4.76
N TYR A 317 5.44 -10.28 5.67
CA TYR A 317 5.15 -10.79 7.02
C TYR A 317 5.65 -9.83 8.09
N GLU A 318 4.81 -9.57 9.08
CA GLU A 318 5.20 -8.82 10.26
C GLU A 318 5.88 -9.75 11.27
N ARG A 319 7.06 -9.39 11.75
CA ARG A 319 7.67 -10.02 12.94
C ARG A 319 7.53 -9.04 14.08
N ASP A 320 6.43 -9.16 14.81
CA ASP A 320 6.15 -8.35 15.99
C ASP A 320 7.07 -8.84 17.13
N HIS A 321 7.97 -7.99 17.65
CA HIS A 321 8.88 -8.35 18.76
C HIS A 321 8.14 -8.63 20.08
N LEU A 322 6.81 -8.41 20.12
CA LEU A 322 5.95 -8.56 21.29
C LEU A 322 4.84 -9.61 21.16
N LYS A 323 4.73 -10.36 20.05
CA LYS A 323 3.61 -11.29 19.87
C LYS A 323 4.07 -12.68 19.42
N GLN A 324 3.74 -13.69 20.24
CA GLN A 324 3.72 -15.09 19.80
C GLN A 324 2.68 -15.23 18.69
N ASP A 325 3.18 -15.47 17.49
CA ASP A 325 2.56 -15.97 16.26
C ASP A 325 1.05 -16.24 16.27
N PRO A 326 0.31 -15.60 15.36
CA PRO A 326 -0.80 -16.24 14.69
C PRO A 326 -0.51 -16.26 13.18
N GLN A 327 -0.19 -17.44 12.65
CA GLN A 327 -0.07 -17.82 11.24
C GLN A 327 0.21 -16.72 10.18
N PRO A 328 1.28 -16.85 9.37
CA PRO A 328 1.62 -15.88 8.33
C PRO A 328 0.44 -15.61 7.38
N THR A 329 0.01 -14.35 7.34
CA THR A 329 -1.08 -13.87 6.48
C THR A 329 -0.50 -13.22 5.23
N TRP A 330 -1.08 -13.56 4.08
CA TRP A 330 -0.51 -13.28 2.77
C TRP A 330 -0.96 -11.90 2.24
N LEU A 331 -0.02 -11.05 1.86
CA LEU A 331 -0.25 -9.83 1.08
C LEU A 331 0.22 -10.03 -0.37
N PRO A 332 -0.62 -10.59 -1.26
CA PRO A 332 -0.27 -10.69 -2.66
C PRO A 332 -0.39 -9.33 -3.36
N MET A 333 0.55 -9.03 -4.25
CA MET A 333 0.52 -7.82 -5.08
C MET A 333 0.85 -8.20 -6.52
N ILE A 334 0.10 -7.64 -7.48
CA ILE A 334 0.33 -7.83 -8.91
C ILE A 334 0.60 -6.48 -9.55
N PHE A 335 1.75 -6.32 -10.19
CA PHE A 335 2.10 -5.09 -10.88
C PHE A 335 1.89 -5.31 -12.40
N PRO A 336 1.16 -4.41 -13.09
CA PRO A 336 0.89 -4.54 -14.52
C PRO A 336 2.13 -4.33 -15.40
#